data_AF-A0A362X206-F1
#
_entry.id   AF-A0A362X206-F1
#
_cell.length_a   1.000
_cell.length_b   1.000
_cell.length_c   1.000
_cell.angle_alpha   90.00
_cell.angle_beta   90.00
_cell.angle_gamma   90.00
#
_symmetry.space_group_name_H-M   'P 1'
#
loop_
_entity.id
_entity.type
_entity.pdbx_description
1 polymer ?
#
loop_
_entity_poly.entity_id
_entity_poly.type
_entity_poly.pdbx_seq_one_letter_code
_entity_poly.pdbx_strand_id
1 'polypeptide(L)'
;MTSCSNDEVVLYDAEVIGESIDCNNSFLLRFKAIPLGINSIDNIYVGQNLPEAYKVVGKKINVSVRGVNPNNEDEIQPCTTLGPGYAHVFILSVSERN
;
A
#
# COMPACT_ATOMS: atom_id res chain seq x y z
N MET A 1 -12.78 -33.06 5.04
CA MET A 1 -12.17 -32.34 3.91
C MET A 1 -11.61 -31.05 4.47
N THR A 2 -10.31 -31.00 4.76
CA THR A 2 -9.67 -29.80 5.32
C THR A 2 -9.27 -28.90 4.16
N SER A 3 -10.12 -27.91 3.86
CA SER A 3 -9.77 -26.86 2.90
C SER A 3 -8.98 -25.79 3.64
N CYS A 4 -7.68 -25.99 3.81
CA CYS A 4 -6.78 -24.87 4.05
C CYS A 4 -6.52 -24.25 2.68
N SER A 5 -7.34 -23.28 2.29
CA SER A 5 -6.94 -22.34 1.25
C SER A 5 -5.71 -21.63 1.78
N ASN A 6 -4.53 -22.04 1.32
CA ASN A 6 -3.32 -21.27 1.51
C ASN A 6 -3.51 -20.02 0.65
N ASP A 7 -4.11 -18.97 1.21
CA ASP A 7 -3.97 -17.62 0.69
C ASP A 7 -2.47 -17.34 0.68
N GLU A 8 -1.81 -17.58 -0.46
CA GLU A 8 -0.42 -17.21 -0.66
C GLU A 8 -0.35 -15.70 -0.47
N VAL A 9 0.15 -15.29 0.70
CA VAL A 9 0.37 -13.89 1.02
C VAL A 9 1.46 -13.38 0.09
N VAL A 10 1.05 -12.75 -1.01
CA VAL A 10 1.97 -12.14 -1.96
C VAL A 10 2.57 -10.92 -1.27
N LEU A 11 3.88 -10.98 -1.08
CA LEU A 11 4.69 -9.89 -0.55
C LEU A 11 5.32 -9.11 -1.70
N TYR A 12 5.21 -7.80 -1.64
CA TYR A 12 5.82 -6.89 -2.59
C TYR A 12 6.89 -6.06 -1.91
N ASP A 13 8.01 -5.91 -2.61
CA ASP A 13 9.08 -5.00 -2.24
C ASP A 13 8.62 -3.56 -2.40
N ALA A 14 8.56 -2.82 -1.29
CA ALA A 14 8.19 -1.41 -1.27
C ALA A 14 9.20 -0.54 -0.49
N GLU A 15 9.24 0.73 -0.82
CA GLU A 15 10.01 1.75 -0.12
C GLU A 15 9.10 2.91 0.27
N VAL A 16 9.17 3.34 1.52
CA VAL A 16 8.39 4.47 2.03
C VAL A 16 9.00 5.77 1.53
N ILE A 17 8.29 6.51 0.67
CA ILE A 17 8.78 7.77 0.09
C ILE A 17 8.39 8.96 0.98
N GLY A 18 7.24 8.89 1.64
CA GLY A 18 6.69 10.03 2.38
C GLY A 18 5.31 9.75 2.91
N GLU A 19 4.81 10.69 3.71
CA GLU A 19 3.41 10.73 4.11
C GLU A 19 2.58 11.43 3.02
N SER A 20 1.37 10.95 2.77
CA SER A 20 0.42 11.64 1.90
C SER A 20 -0.17 12.83 2.65
N ILE A 21 0.00 14.03 2.10
CA ILE A 21 -0.55 15.27 2.70
C ILE A 21 -2.08 15.33 2.53
N ASP A 22 -2.59 14.71 1.46
CA ASP A 22 -4.00 14.75 1.08
C ASP A 22 -4.87 13.67 1.76
N CYS A 23 -4.25 12.61 2.30
CA CYS A 23 -4.96 11.52 2.94
C CYS A 23 -4.36 11.20 4.30
N ASN A 24 -5.04 11.68 5.34
CA ASN A 24 -4.69 11.44 6.74
C ASN A 24 -4.37 9.96 6.97
N ASN A 25 -3.22 9.68 7.59
CA ASN A 25 -2.69 8.33 7.87
C ASN A 25 -2.32 7.47 6.66
N SER A 26 -2.23 8.03 5.45
CA SER A 26 -1.75 7.29 4.27
C SER A 26 -0.30 7.63 3.94
N PHE A 27 0.44 6.65 3.42
CA PHE A 27 1.85 6.80 3.06
C PHE A 27 2.08 6.53 1.58
N LEU A 28 2.99 7.28 0.97
CA LEU A 28 3.44 7.03 -0.38
C LEU A 28 4.48 5.92 -0.36
N LEU A 29 4.18 4.83 -1.06
CA LEU A 29 5.03 3.65 -1.17
C LEU A 29 5.46 3.48 -2.62
N ARG A 30 6.78 3.40 -2.85
CA ARG A 30 7.33 3.00 -4.15
C ARG A 30 7.48 1.50 -4.20
N PHE A 31 6.77 0.84 -5.11
CA PHE A 31 6.92 -0.59 -5.30
C PHE A 31 7.96 -0.88 -6.39
N LYS A 32 8.77 -1.92 -6.18
CA LYS A 32 9.72 -2.38 -7.23
C LYS A 32 9.02 -3.08 -8.39
N ALA A 33 7.90 -3.74 -8.11
CA ALA A 33 7.05 -4.42 -9.08
C ALA A 33 5.65 -3.81 -9.04
N ILE A 34 4.82 -4.07 -10.04
CA ILE A 34 3.45 -3.58 -10.10
C ILE A 34 2.58 -4.45 -9.17
N PRO A 35 2.17 -3.98 -7.98
CA PRO A 35 1.25 -4.72 -7.13
C PRO A 35 -0.11 -4.88 -7.83
N LEU A 36 -0.68 -6.08 -7.72
CA LEU A 36 -2.05 -6.39 -8.17
C LEU A 36 -2.30 -6.14 -9.68
N GLY A 37 -1.25 -5.94 -10.48
CA GLY A 37 -1.37 -5.57 -11.89
C GLY A 37 -1.92 -4.17 -12.16
N ILE A 38 -2.04 -3.32 -11.12
CA ILE A 38 -2.59 -1.97 -11.23
C ILE A 38 -1.41 -1.02 -11.45
N ASN A 39 -1.31 -0.38 -12.61
CA ASN A 39 -0.24 0.60 -12.86
C ASN A 39 -0.48 1.91 -12.10
N SER A 40 0.59 2.50 -11.60
CA SER A 40 0.58 3.84 -11.00
C SER A 40 1.80 4.62 -11.45
N ILE A 41 1.73 5.95 -11.34
CA ILE A 41 2.82 6.86 -11.73
C ILE A 41 4.06 6.50 -10.89
N ASP A 42 5.20 6.27 -11.55
CA ASP A 42 6.49 5.89 -10.92
C ASP A 42 6.46 4.64 -10.03
N ASN A 43 5.45 3.77 -10.21
CA ASN A 43 5.12 2.68 -9.29
C ASN A 43 4.92 3.16 -7.84
N ILE A 44 4.41 4.38 -7.67
CA ILE A 44 4.09 4.99 -6.38
C ILE A 44 2.62 4.75 -6.10
N TYR A 45 2.32 4.23 -4.93
CA TYR A 45 0.96 3.93 -4.49
C TYR A 45 0.70 4.58 -3.15
N VAL A 46 -0.56 4.95 -2.93
CA VAL A 46 -1.03 5.41 -1.62
C VAL A 46 -1.36 4.17 -0.79
N GLY A 47 -0.50 3.87 0.18
CA GLY A 47 -0.67 2.79 1.14
C GLY A 47 -1.46 3.25 2.35
N GLN A 48 -2.61 2.63 2.57
CA GLN A 48 -3.40 2.78 3.79
C GLN A 48 -3.04 1.70 4.80
N ASN A 49 -3.27 1.98 6.09
CA ASN A 49 -3.04 1.02 7.20
C ASN A 49 -1.56 0.62 7.38
N LEU A 50 -0.62 1.54 7.13
CA LEU A 50 0.80 1.29 7.42
C LEU A 50 1.05 1.39 8.95
N PRO A 51 1.62 0.36 9.59
CA PRO A 51 1.91 0.42 11.02
C PRO A 51 2.96 1.49 11.34
N GLU A 52 2.83 2.17 12.48
CA GLU A 52 3.70 3.30 12.84
C GLU A 52 5.20 2.96 12.85
N ALA A 53 5.57 1.74 13.22
CA ALA A 53 6.96 1.26 13.19
C ALA A 53 7.62 1.28 11.80
N TYR A 54 6.81 1.39 10.74
CA TYR A 54 7.24 1.42 9.35
C TYR A 54 6.97 2.76 8.66
N LYS A 55 6.36 3.73 9.35
CA LYS A 55 6.12 5.10 8.86
C LYS A 55 7.42 5.93 8.84
N VAL A 56 8.49 5.40 8.27
CA VAL A 56 9.82 6.02 8.23
C VAL A 56 10.23 6.20 6.78
N VAL A 57 10.45 7.45 6.37
CA VAL A 57 10.88 7.79 5.01
C VAL A 57 12.23 7.12 4.69
N GLY A 58 12.31 6.52 3.50
CA GLY A 58 13.46 5.74 3.02
C GLY A 58 13.51 4.30 3.54
N LYS A 59 12.57 3.86 4.38
CA LYS A 59 12.55 2.48 4.89
C LYS A 59 12.09 1.53 3.80
N LYS A 60 12.88 0.48 3.57
CA LYS A 60 12.56 -0.62 2.66
C LYS A 60 11.82 -1.70 3.43
N ILE A 61 10.64 -2.04 2.96
CA ILE A 61 9.72 -2.96 3.62
C ILE A 61 9.15 -3.94 2.61
N ASN A 62 8.79 -5.13 3.08
CA ASN A 62 8.00 -6.07 2.31
C ASN A 62 6.56 -5.97 2.80
N VAL A 63 5.64 -5.66 1.90
CA VAL A 63 4.24 -5.46 2.25
C VAL A 63 3.35 -6.40 1.46
N SER A 64 2.39 -7.00 2.16
CA SER A 64 1.25 -7.58 1.46
C SER A 64 0.17 -6.54 1.33
N VAL A 65 -0.36 -6.42 0.11
CA VAL A 65 -1.39 -5.44 -0.20
C VAL A 65 -2.57 -6.07 -0.91
N ARG A 66 -3.73 -5.44 -0.76
CA ARG A 66 -4.93 -5.71 -1.55
C ARG A 66 -5.47 -4.43 -2.17
N GLY A 67 -6.35 -4.58 -3.16
CA GLY A 67 -7.14 -3.47 -3.67
C GLY A 67 -8.05 -2.92 -2.57
N VAL A 68 -8.29 -1.61 -2.62
CA VAL A 68 -9.27 -0.96 -1.76
C VAL A 68 -10.66 -1.55 -2.01
N ASN A 69 -11.43 -1.76 -0.93
CA ASN A 69 -12.78 -2.28 -1.04
C ASN A 69 -13.72 -1.15 -1.47
N PRO A 70 -14.37 -1.24 -2.65
CA PRO A 70 -15.28 -0.21 -3.13
C PRO A 70 -16.57 -0.09 -2.30
N ASN A 71 -16.80 -0.99 -1.34
CA ASN A 71 -17.92 -0.90 -0.39
C ASN A 71 -17.51 -0.31 0.98
N ASN A 72 -16.22 0.04 1.16
CA ASN A 72 -15.72 0.64 2.39
C ASN A 72 -15.34 2.10 2.13
N GLU A 73 -16.19 3.03 2.55
CA GLU A 73 -15.99 4.46 2.34
C GLU A 73 -14.71 4.99 3.00
N ASP A 74 -14.26 4.37 4.09
CA ASP A 74 -13.00 4.72 4.75
C ASP A 74 -11.77 4.37 3.90
N GLU A 75 -11.88 3.37 3.00
CA GLU A 75 -10.81 2.98 2.08
C GLU A 75 -10.86 3.79 0.77
N ILE A 76 -12.05 4.24 0.37
CA ILE A 76 -12.28 5.07 -0.82
C ILE A 76 -12.11 6.53 -0.44
N GLN A 77 -10.88 6.91 -0.09
CA GLN A 77 -10.57 8.30 0.20
C GLN A 77 -10.27 9.06 -1.10
N PRO A 78 -10.82 10.26 -1.31
CA PRO A 78 -10.45 11.11 -2.43
C PRO A 78 -9.08 11.75 -2.15
N CYS A 79 -7.99 11.00 -2.27
CA CYS A 79 -6.61 11.51 -2.06
C CYS A 79 -6.12 12.46 -3.16
N THR A 80 -7.02 13.13 -3.88
CA THR A 80 -6.74 13.88 -5.11
C THR A 80 -7.22 15.33 -5.05
N THR A 81 -7.14 15.97 -3.87
CA THR A 81 -7.42 17.41 -3.80
C THR A 81 -6.24 18.24 -4.34
N LEU A 82 -4.98 17.79 -4.17
CA LEU A 82 -3.79 18.58 -4.55
C LEU A 82 -2.64 17.80 -5.23
N GLY A 83 -2.83 16.58 -5.73
CA GLY A 83 -1.74 15.77 -6.30
C GLY A 83 -2.10 14.85 -7.47
N PRO A 84 -1.10 14.27 -8.15
CA PRO A 84 -1.33 13.23 -9.17
C PRO A 84 -2.07 12.05 -8.56
N GLY A 85 -3.08 11.54 -9.28
CA GLY A 85 -3.89 10.40 -8.84
C GLY A 85 -3.08 9.11 -8.84
N TYR A 86 -2.36 8.85 -7.76
CA TYR A 86 -1.70 7.56 -7.51
C TYR A 86 -2.75 6.49 -7.21
N ALA A 87 -2.48 5.25 -7.58
CA ALA A 87 -3.34 4.13 -7.22
C ALA A 87 -3.29 3.84 -5.71
N HIS A 88 -4.41 3.41 -5.15
CA HIS A 88 -4.53 3.14 -3.72
C HIS A 88 -4.43 1.65 -3.45
N VAL A 89 -3.74 1.32 -2.37
CA VAL A 89 -3.59 -0.05 -1.90
C VAL A 89 -3.80 -0.11 -0.38
N PHE A 90 -4.44 -1.18 0.06
CA PHE A 90 -4.64 -1.43 1.49
C PHE A 90 -3.59 -2.42 1.98
N ILE A 91 -2.83 -2.03 3.00
CA ILE A 91 -1.76 -2.84 3.55
C ILE A 91 -2.34 -3.85 4.54
N LEU A 92 -2.11 -5.14 4.26
CA LEU A 92 -2.56 -6.25 5.08
C LEU A 92 -1.50 -6.64 6.12
N SER A 93 -0.24 -6.67 5.70
CA SER A 93 0.88 -7.05 6.56
C SER A 93 2.16 -6.40 6.09
N VAL A 94 3.07 -6.18 7.03
CA VAL A 94 4.40 -5.60 6.77
C VAL A 94 5.45 -6.46 7.46
N SER A 95 6.52 -6.76 6.73
CA SER A 95 7.71 -7.41 7.25
C SER A 95 8.96 -6.59 6.90
N GLU A 96 9.95 -6.63 7.79
CA GLU A 96 11.24 -6.00 7.53
C GLU A 96 11.98 -6.72 6.41
N ARG A 97 12.51 -5.95 5.46
CA ARG A 97 13.42 -6.46 4.46
C ARG A 97 14.81 -6.56 5.10
N ASN A 98 15.14 -7.75 5.61
CA ASN A 98 16.47 -8.07 6.15
C ASN A 98 17.51 -8.22 5.03
#